data_AF-A0A1X0T0P0-F1
#
_entry.id   AF-A0A1X0T0P0-F1
#
_cell.length_a   1.000
_cell.length_b   1.000
_cell.length_c   1.000
_cell.angle_alpha   90.00
_cell.angle_beta   90.00
_cell.angle_gamma   90.00
#
_symmetry.space_group_name_H-M   'P 1'
#
loop_
_entity.id
_entity.type
_entity.pdbx_description
1 polymer ?
#
loop_
_entity_poly.entity_id
_entity_poly.type
_entity_poly.pdbx_seq_one_letter_code
_entity_poly.pdbx_strand_id
1 'polypeptide(L)'
;MTLATRLNGRTAAETIAAMTAVFRRVAPGLRSSVTFDNDTDFARHRLLDDLFGMSTWFCDAYASWQKGGVENANGRLRRWLPRWLDLDTLSKADLQDAIVSLNTIPRKCLGFITPFQSLLQELGKDVRIRSS
;
A
#
# COMPACT_ATOMS: atom_id res chain seq x y z
N MET A 1 5.39 2.49 4.07
CA MET A 1 4.98 1.11 4.39
C MET A 1 4.10 0.57 3.28
N THR A 2 4.08 -0.75 3.06
CA THR A 2 3.19 -1.42 2.09
C THR A 2 2.09 -2.17 2.83
N LEU A 3 0.86 -2.04 2.37
CA LEU A 3 -0.29 -2.85 2.79
C LEU A 3 -0.86 -3.50 1.52
N ALA A 4 -1.32 -4.75 1.61
CA ALA A 4 -1.97 -5.42 0.49
C ALA A 4 -3.22 -6.16 0.96
N THR A 5 -4.19 -6.27 0.06
CA THR A 5 -5.38 -7.08 0.25
C THR A 5 -5.78 -7.67 -1.11
N ARG A 6 -6.33 -8.88 -1.11
CA ARG A 6 -6.84 -9.51 -2.32
C ARG A 6 -8.20 -8.89 -2.67
N LEU A 7 -8.36 -8.53 -3.93
CA LEU A 7 -9.67 -8.20 -4.50
C LEU A 7 -10.24 -9.45 -5.18
N ASN A 8 -11.52 -9.75 -4.92
CA ASN A 8 -12.21 -10.87 -5.57
C ASN A 8 -12.77 -10.48 -6.96
N GLY A 9 -12.81 -9.19 -7.24
CA GLY A 9 -13.24 -8.59 -8.50
C GLY A 9 -12.72 -7.17 -8.62
N ARG A 10 -12.85 -6.58 -9.81
CA ARG A 10 -12.35 -5.23 -10.14
C ARG A 10 -13.45 -4.18 -10.22
N THR A 11 -14.60 -4.42 -9.59
CA THR A 11 -15.65 -3.38 -9.61
C THR A 11 -15.27 -2.24 -8.67
N ALA A 12 -15.66 -1.00 -9.02
CA ALA A 12 -15.43 0.14 -8.14
C ALA A 12 -16.06 -0.02 -6.74
N ALA A 13 -17.11 -0.85 -6.62
CA ALA A 13 -17.74 -1.20 -5.34
C ALA A 13 -16.87 -2.12 -4.48
N GLU A 14 -16.25 -3.13 -5.09
CA GLU A 14 -15.36 -4.06 -4.37
C GLU A 14 -14.05 -3.37 -3.98
N THR A 15 -13.47 -2.58 -4.90
CA THR A 15 -12.24 -1.82 -4.65
C THR A 15 -12.42 -0.89 -3.47
N ILE A 16 -13.48 -0.08 -3.42
CA ILE A 16 -13.69 0.86 -2.32
C ILE A 16 -13.99 0.15 -0.99
N ALA A 17 -14.71 -0.98 -1.02
CA ALA A 17 -14.98 -1.77 0.18
C ALA A 17 -13.67 -2.33 0.77
N ALA A 18 -12.80 -2.88 -0.07
CA ALA A 18 -11.50 -3.39 0.34
C ALA A 18 -10.59 -2.27 0.87
N MET A 19 -10.53 -1.14 0.16
CA MET A 19 -9.78 0.03 0.61
C MET A 19 -10.25 0.53 1.97
N THR A 20 -11.57 0.65 2.16
CA THR A 20 -12.16 1.06 3.45
C THR A 20 -11.77 0.11 4.56
N ALA A 21 -11.82 -1.20 4.31
CA ALA A 21 -11.40 -2.21 5.29
C ALA A 21 -9.91 -2.15 5.66
N VAL A 22 -9.05 -1.75 4.71
CA VAL A 22 -7.62 -1.52 4.95
C VAL A 22 -7.41 -0.24 5.77
N PHE A 23 -7.99 0.89 5.33
CA PHE A 23 -7.80 2.18 5.99
C PHE A 23 -8.39 2.23 7.40
N ARG A 24 -9.42 1.45 7.72
CA ARG A 24 -9.90 1.27 9.11
C ARG A 24 -8.81 0.82 10.08
N ARG A 25 -7.78 0.12 9.62
CA ARG A 25 -6.67 -0.39 10.44
C ARG A 25 -5.50 0.59 10.56
N VAL A 26 -5.54 1.69 9.81
CA VAL A 26 -4.50 2.72 9.82
C VAL A 26 -4.90 3.79 10.84
N ALA A 27 -3.97 4.32 11.63
CA ALA A 27 -4.29 5.37 12.58
C ALA A 27 -4.80 6.63 11.84
N PRO A 28 -5.76 7.40 12.40
CA PRO A 28 -6.29 8.61 11.74
C PRO A 28 -5.20 9.59 11.30
N GLY A 29 -4.19 9.85 12.15
CA GLY A 29 -3.08 10.76 11.83
C GLY A 29 -2.17 10.32 10.68
N LEU A 30 -2.35 9.10 10.16
CA LEU A 30 -1.59 8.57 9.02
C LEU A 30 -2.41 8.52 7.72
N ARG A 31 -3.65 9.02 7.73
CA ARG A 31 -4.61 8.93 6.61
C ARG A 31 -4.98 10.30 6.04
N SER A 32 -3.99 11.15 5.78
CA SER A 32 -4.24 12.52 5.30
C SER A 32 -4.74 12.54 3.85
N SER A 33 -4.12 11.74 2.97
CA SER A 33 -4.50 11.67 1.57
C SER A 33 -4.12 10.33 0.93
N VAL A 34 -4.77 10.00 -0.18
CA VAL A 34 -4.40 8.89 -1.06
C VAL A 34 -4.34 9.38 -2.51
N THR A 35 -3.34 8.89 -3.25
CA THR A 35 -3.18 9.15 -4.68
C THR A 35 -3.42 7.86 -5.47
N PHE A 36 -4.25 7.95 -6.50
CA PHE A 36 -4.63 6.88 -7.40
C PHE A 36 -3.96 7.04 -8.75
N ASP A 37 -3.79 5.94 -9.49
CA ASP A 37 -3.69 6.04 -10.93
C ASP A 37 -5.09 6.29 -11.55
N ASN A 38 -5.13 6.64 -12.83
CA ASN A 38 -6.36 7.03 -13.51
C ASN A 38 -7.23 5.83 -13.93
N ASP A 39 -7.36 4.82 -13.05
CA ASP A 39 -8.17 3.61 -13.29
C ASP A 39 -9.63 3.84 -12.85
N THR A 40 -10.57 3.30 -13.63
CA THR A 40 -12.01 3.35 -13.37
C THR A 40 -12.43 2.59 -12.11
N ASP A 41 -11.60 1.65 -11.65
CA ASP A 41 -11.81 0.90 -10.40
C ASP A 41 -11.88 1.85 -9.17
N PHE A 42 -11.36 3.07 -9.29
CA PHE A 42 -11.38 4.08 -8.24
C PHE A 42 -12.53 5.08 -8.34
N ALA A 43 -13.53 4.86 -9.20
CA ALA A 43 -14.65 5.79 -9.40
C ALA A 43 -15.43 6.15 -8.12
N ARG A 44 -15.35 5.32 -7.06
CA ARG A 44 -15.99 5.53 -5.75
C ARG A 44 -15.06 6.12 -4.67
N HIS A 45 -13.90 6.65 -5.06
CA HIS A 45 -12.87 7.18 -4.14
C HIS A 45 -13.39 8.19 -3.10
N ARG A 46 -14.43 8.98 -3.43
CA ARG A 46 -15.03 9.98 -2.51
C ARG A 46 -15.49 9.41 -1.18
N LEU A 47 -15.86 8.13 -1.12
CA LEU A 47 -16.24 7.47 0.14
C LEU A 47 -15.10 7.46 1.18
N LEU A 48 -13.84 7.59 0.76
CA LEU A 48 -12.72 7.71 1.69
C LEU A 48 -12.67 9.06 2.40
N ASP A 49 -13.10 10.12 1.71
CA ASP A 49 -13.25 11.44 2.30
C ASP A 49 -14.44 11.43 3.28
N ASP A 50 -15.60 10.93 2.83
CA ASP A 50 -16.80 10.86 3.67
C ASP A 50 -16.60 10.07 4.97
N LEU A 51 -15.83 8.96 4.92
CA LEU A 51 -15.63 8.08 6.07
C LEU A 51 -14.44 8.45 6.94
N PHE A 52 -13.40 9.07 6.37
CA PHE A 52 -12.11 9.26 7.07
C PHE A 52 -11.54 10.67 6.97
N GLY A 53 -12.18 11.60 6.26
CA GLY A 53 -11.65 12.93 5.95
C GLY A 53 -10.38 12.89 5.11
N MET A 54 -10.20 11.82 4.32
CA MET A 54 -8.98 11.60 3.54
C MET A 54 -9.10 12.20 2.15
N SER A 55 -8.23 13.15 1.82
CA SER A 55 -8.18 13.76 0.48
C SER A 55 -7.80 12.74 -0.59
N THR A 56 -8.37 12.86 -1.78
CA THR A 56 -8.12 11.93 -2.89
C THR A 56 -7.55 12.67 -4.10
N TRP A 57 -6.53 12.09 -4.72
CA TRP A 57 -5.83 12.65 -5.88
C TRP A 57 -5.68 11.60 -6.98
N PHE A 58 -5.60 12.02 -8.23
CA PHE A 58 -5.38 11.13 -9.38
C PHE A 58 -4.15 11.58 -10.16
N CYS A 59 -3.35 10.64 -10.65
CA CYS A 59 -2.31 10.93 -11.63
C CYS A 59 -2.94 11.36 -12.96
N ASP A 60 -2.32 12.34 -13.61
CA ASP A 60 -2.71 12.81 -14.93
C ASP A 60 -2.58 11.71 -15.99
N ALA A 61 -3.46 11.76 -16.99
CA ALA A 61 -3.34 10.88 -18.15
C ALA A 61 -1.99 11.12 -18.86
N TYR A 62 -1.34 10.05 -19.29
CA TYR A 62 -0.02 10.07 -19.97
C TYR A 62 1.15 10.61 -19.14
N ALA A 63 0.98 10.86 -17.84
CA ALA A 63 2.05 11.29 -16.93
C ALA A 63 2.71 10.11 -16.20
N SER A 64 3.50 9.30 -16.91
CA SER A 64 4.18 8.12 -16.33
C SER A 64 5.09 8.48 -15.14
N TRP A 65 5.69 9.67 -15.12
CA TRP A 65 6.56 10.12 -14.02
C TRP A 65 5.83 10.27 -12.68
N GLN A 66 4.52 10.56 -12.69
CA GLN A 66 3.70 10.63 -11.46
C GLN A 66 3.44 9.24 -10.86
N LYS A 67 3.62 8.17 -11.65
CA LYS A 67 3.39 6.78 -11.22
C LYS A 67 4.63 6.10 -10.64
N GLY A 68 5.80 6.74 -10.65
CA GLY A 68 7.07 6.12 -10.28
C GLY A 68 7.08 5.47 -8.88
N GLY A 69 6.37 6.06 -7.91
CA GLY A 69 6.22 5.48 -6.57
C GLY A 69 5.41 4.18 -6.55
N VAL A 70 4.29 4.15 -7.28
CA VAL A 70 3.41 2.98 -7.41
C VAL A 70 4.14 1.86 -8.16
N GLU A 71 4.82 2.18 -9.25
CA GLU A 71 5.61 1.22 -10.03
C GLU A 71 6.77 0.63 -9.19
N ASN A 72 7.44 1.45 -8.37
CA ASN A 72 8.49 0.97 -7.47
C ASN A 72 7.92 -0.02 -6.43
N ALA A 73 6.76 0.29 -5.85
CA ALA A 73 6.09 -0.56 -4.88
C ALA A 73 5.67 -1.90 -5.52
N ASN A 74 5.05 -1.85 -6.70
CA ASN A 74 4.65 -3.03 -7.46
C ASN A 74 5.86 -3.89 -7.87
N GLY A 75 6.95 -3.25 -8.32
CA GLY A 75 8.19 -3.94 -8.65
C GLY A 75 8.85 -4.62 -7.44
N ARG A 76 8.76 -4.03 -6.25
CA ARG A 76 9.19 -4.67 -4.99
C ARG A 76 8.33 -5.88 -4.65
N LEU A 77 7.01 -5.73 -4.73
CA LEU A 77 6.07 -6.83 -4.47
C LEU A 77 6.32 -8.00 -5.42
N ARG A 78 6.52 -7.75 -6.72
CA ARG A 78 6.83 -8.76 -7.73
C ARG A 78 8.22 -9.41 -7.61
N ARG A 79 9.14 -8.86 -6.81
CA ARG A 79 10.40 -9.54 -6.48
C ARG A 79 10.19 -10.59 -5.38
N TRP A 80 9.22 -10.38 -4.50
CA TRP A 80 8.85 -11.31 -3.44
C TRP A 80 7.79 -12.31 -3.87
N LEU A 81 6.92 -11.94 -4.80
CA LEU A 81 5.95 -12.80 -5.44
C LEU A 81 6.44 -13.10 -6.87
N PRO A 82 7.04 -14.29 -7.13
CA PRO A 82 7.59 -14.63 -8.43
C PRO A 82 6.59 -14.38 -9.56
N ARG A 83 7.05 -13.94 -10.74
CA ARG A 83 6.16 -13.65 -11.87
C ARG A 83 5.31 -14.82 -12.35
N TRP A 84 5.77 -16.05 -12.10
CA TRP A 84 5.10 -17.30 -12.47
C TRP A 84 4.19 -17.83 -11.37
N LEU A 85 4.18 -17.21 -10.19
CA LEU A 85 3.28 -17.57 -9.11
C LEU A 85 1.87 -17.17 -9.50
N ASP A 86 0.97 -18.15 -9.54
CA ASP A 86 -0.44 -17.87 -9.65
C ASP A 86 -0.90 -17.16 -8.36
N LEU A 87 -1.16 -15.86 -8.49
CA LEU A 87 -1.63 -15.05 -7.38
C LEU A 87 -2.94 -15.59 -6.82
N ASP A 88 -3.78 -16.30 -7.58
CA ASP A 88 -5.04 -16.86 -7.09
C ASP A 88 -4.85 -18.03 -6.13
N THR A 89 -3.70 -18.73 -6.22
CA THR A 89 -3.33 -19.82 -5.30
C THR A 89 -2.69 -19.33 -4.00
N LEU A 90 -2.26 -18.06 -3.94
CA LEU A 90 -1.55 -17.51 -2.79
C LEU A 90 -2.48 -17.41 -1.57
N SER A 91 -2.13 -18.05 -0.45
CA SER A 91 -2.95 -17.94 0.76
C SER A 91 -2.89 -16.51 1.33
N LYS A 92 -3.87 -16.15 2.16
CA LYS A 92 -3.83 -14.87 2.88
C LYS A 92 -2.61 -14.77 3.80
N ALA A 93 -2.17 -15.89 4.37
CA ALA A 93 -0.99 -15.94 5.24
C ALA A 93 0.28 -15.67 4.43
N ASP A 94 0.48 -16.34 3.29
CA ASP A 94 1.67 -16.15 2.46
C ASP A 94 1.77 -14.71 1.93
N LEU A 95 0.62 -14.12 1.54
CA LEU A 95 0.58 -12.71 1.15
C LEU A 95 1.00 -11.81 2.32
N GLN A 96 0.49 -12.07 3.52
CA GLN A 96 0.83 -11.29 4.71
C GLN A 96 2.32 -11.41 5.06
N ASP A 97 2.89 -12.61 4.99
CA ASP A 97 4.32 -12.86 5.25
C ASP A 97 5.21 -12.16 4.22
N ALA A 98 4.81 -12.15 2.95
CA ALA A 98 5.49 -11.37 1.91
C ALA A 98 5.44 -9.87 2.21
N ILE A 99 4.30 -9.34 2.65
CA ILE A 99 4.15 -7.93 3.02
C ILE A 99 4.97 -7.58 4.27
N VAL A 100 4.99 -8.44 5.28
CA VAL A 100 5.83 -8.26 6.48
C VAL A 100 7.30 -8.21 6.06
N SER A 101 7.76 -9.17 5.27
CA SER A 101 9.13 -9.20 4.74
C SER A 101 9.48 -7.92 3.97
N LEU A 102 8.58 -7.44 3.10
CA LEU A 102 8.76 -6.18 2.37
C LEU A 102 8.89 -4.95 3.27
N ASN A 103 8.26 -4.97 4.44
CA ASN A 103 8.27 -3.88 5.40
C ASN A 103 9.40 -3.99 6.44
N THR A 104 10.11 -5.13 6.51
CA THR A 104 11.32 -5.31 7.33
C THR A 104 12.62 -5.12 6.56
N ILE A 105 12.57 -4.92 5.23
CA ILE A 105 13.77 -4.67 4.42
C ILE A 105 14.15 -3.18 4.46
N PRO A 106 15.40 -2.84 4.84
CA PRO A 106 15.95 -1.50 4.74
C PRO A 106 15.81 -0.86 3.35
N ARG A 107 15.46 0.43 3.30
CA ARG A 107 15.36 1.17 2.04
C ARG A 107 16.34 2.34 2.01
N LYS A 108 17.16 2.44 0.95
CA LYS A 108 18.08 3.56 0.73
C LYS A 108 17.36 4.93 0.77
N CYS A 109 16.15 5.01 0.21
CA CYS A 109 15.34 6.23 0.24
C CYS A 109 14.81 6.62 1.63
N LEU A 110 14.91 5.73 2.62
CA LEU A 110 14.58 5.99 4.02
C LEU A 110 15.87 6.16 4.87
N GLY A 111 17.05 6.34 4.26
CA GLY A 111 18.30 6.37 5.03
C GLY A 111 18.67 5.00 5.61
N PHE A 112 18.33 3.93 4.90
CA PHE A 112 18.61 2.53 5.27
C PHE A 112 17.90 2.02 6.54
N ILE A 113 16.79 2.66 6.96
CA ILE A 113 15.85 2.05 7.91
C ILE A 113 14.72 1.31 7.17
N THR A 114 13.99 0.47 7.90
CA THR A 114 12.86 -0.29 7.34
C THR A 114 11.59 0.57 7.29
N PRO A 115 10.64 0.27 6.39
CA PRO A 115 9.33 0.90 6.40
C PRO A 115 8.58 0.82 7.73
N PHE A 116 8.74 -0.27 8.49
CA PHE A 116 8.16 -0.36 9.83
C PHE A 116 8.79 0.63 10.80
N GLN A 117 10.12 0.76 10.79
CA GLN A 117 10.81 1.73 11.66
C GLN A 117 10.42 3.16 11.32
N SER A 118 10.40 3.50 10.03
CA SER A 118 9.98 4.82 9.56
C SER A 118 8.54 5.14 10.00
N LEU A 119 7.60 4.18 9.86
CA LEU A 119 6.23 4.38 10.32
C LEU A 119 6.13 4.60 11.83
N LEU A 120 6.88 3.82 12.60
CA LEU A 120 6.86 3.92 14.06
C LEU A 120 7.43 5.27 14.51
N GLN A 121 8.48 5.77 13.85
CA GLN A 121 9.03 7.10 14.11
C GLN A 121 8.02 8.22 13.86
N GLU A 122 7.26 8.16 12.75
CA GLU A 122 6.16 9.11 12.49
C GLU A 122 5.06 9.07 13.56
N LEU A 123 4.89 7.91 14.21
CA LEU A 123 3.98 7.73 15.36
C LEU A 123 4.63 8.08 16.71
N GLY A 124 5.83 8.68 16.72
CA GLY A 124 6.57 9.03 17.93
C GLY A 124 7.16 7.82 18.69
N LYS A 125 7.29 6.67 18.04
CA LYS A 125 7.83 5.43 18.61
C LYS A 125 9.18 5.12 17.98
N ASP A 126 10.27 5.24 18.74
CA ASP A 126 11.59 4.81 18.25
C ASP A 126 11.77 3.30 18.43
N VAL A 127 12.01 2.59 17.32
CA VAL A 127 12.23 1.14 17.32
C VAL A 127 13.47 0.80 16.50
N ARG A 128 14.43 0.11 17.14
CA ARG A 128 15.61 -0.45 16.49
C ARG A 128 15.37 -1.94 16.21
N ILE A 129 15.11 -2.28 14.95
CA ILE A 129 15.09 -3.68 14.53
C ILE A 129 16.55 -4.08 14.32
N ARG A 130 17.10 -4.94 15.20
CA ARG A 130 18.40 -5.56 14.98
C ARG A 130 18.21 -6.73 14.03
N SER A 131 18.72 -6.62 12.80
CA SER A 131 18.96 -7.79 11.95
C SER A 131 20.21 -8.50 12.47
N SER A 132 20.05 -9.73 12.94
CA SER A 132 21.14 -10.65 13.31
C SER A 132 22.03 -10.98 12.11
#